data_AF-A0A2J7PZ22-F1
#
_entry.id   AF-A0A2J7PZ22-F1
#
_cell.length_a   1.000
_cell.length_b   1.000
_cell.length_c   1.000
_cell.angle_alpha   90.00
_cell.angle_beta   90.00
_cell.angle_gamma   90.00
#
_symmetry.space_group_name_H-M   'P 1'
#
loop_
_entity.id
_entity.type
_entity.pdbx_description
1 polymer ?
#
loop_
_entity_poly.entity_id
_entity_poly.type
_entity_poly.pdbx_seq_one_letter_code
_entity_poly.pdbx_strand_id
1 'polypeptide(L)'
;MEARLTCEEAPRLLCKYGQKCYQTNPLHHQKYKHPPKRKIEAKVGVASKKKKTVAPPGNNERNVPVLVEDECKVLSVPEEEEDLPPTPENENEAIKQKFLVDMPEDFYSFWSFCKSLSPDKPEEALKDVGLLLVGPFDILSGNLKKAKTRKLSLYLIHWRYYYDPPEFQTVVKGDDTKQYHMGYFRDDPQEPPCFVARNCAAIDCTITPMAENIFGAVNAYLDAMKGKCDPFQKMKVSKVQNSLKSWAKDNNFVLDVLSEAMKARNKKVVTKTFHNAGLVVPWNKKTELGYRKLIETDGEFWKSD
;
A
#
# COMPACT_ATOMS: atom_id res chain seq x y z
N MET A 1 -56.09 10.44 -12.21
CA MET A 1 -56.07 9.51 -13.36
C MET A 1 -54.91 9.95 -14.23
N GLU A 2 -53.76 9.31 -14.05
CA GLU A 2 -53.18 8.30 -14.98
C GLU A 2 -52.20 9.01 -15.94
N ALA A 3 -51.00 8.53 -16.24
CA ALA A 3 -50.33 7.27 -15.95
C ALA A 3 -48.80 7.49 -15.86
N ARG A 4 -48.15 6.66 -15.04
CA ARG A 4 -46.69 6.48 -15.01
C ARG A 4 -46.26 5.74 -16.27
N LEU A 5 -45.31 6.30 -17.02
CA LEU A 5 -44.59 5.58 -18.07
C LEU A 5 -43.65 4.56 -17.41
N THR A 6 -43.91 3.29 -17.66
CA THR A 6 -43.10 2.13 -17.28
C THR A 6 -41.85 2.06 -18.16
N CYS A 7 -40.69 1.73 -17.56
CA CYS A 7 -39.48 1.37 -18.29
C CYS A 7 -39.76 0.19 -19.23
N GLU A 8 -39.70 0.42 -20.54
CA GLU A 8 -39.68 -0.62 -21.55
C GLU A 8 -38.39 -1.46 -21.41
N GLU A 9 -38.56 -2.78 -21.40
CA GLU A 9 -37.47 -3.77 -21.34
C GLU A 9 -36.66 -3.74 -22.64
N ALA A 10 -35.55 -2.98 -22.64
CA ALA A 10 -34.60 -3.01 -23.75
C ALA A 10 -34.06 -4.45 -23.98
N PRO A 11 -34.02 -4.95 -25.23
CA PRO A 11 -33.59 -6.32 -25.50
C PRO A 11 -32.11 -6.51 -25.14
N ARG A 12 -31.83 -7.42 -24.20
CA ARG A 12 -30.47 -7.80 -23.78
C ARG A 12 -29.60 -8.15 -25.00
N LEU A 13 -28.40 -7.54 -25.07
CA LEU A 13 -27.45 -7.69 -26.18
C LEU A 13 -26.80 -9.08 -26.16
N LEU A 14 -26.41 -9.62 -27.31
CA LEU A 14 -25.65 -10.87 -27.38
C LEU A 14 -24.24 -10.65 -26.81
N CYS A 15 -23.80 -11.53 -25.89
CA CYS A 15 -22.43 -11.48 -25.40
C CYS A 15 -21.44 -11.84 -26.51
N LYS A 16 -20.45 -10.97 -26.77
CA LYS A 16 -19.38 -11.21 -27.75
C LYS A 16 -18.60 -12.52 -27.54
N TYR A 17 -18.57 -13.03 -26.30
CA TYR A 17 -17.88 -14.27 -25.94
C TYR A 17 -18.81 -15.48 -25.85
N GLY A 18 -20.13 -15.27 -25.89
CA GLY A 18 -21.15 -16.33 -25.85
C GLY A 18 -20.84 -17.41 -24.81
N GLN A 19 -20.83 -18.68 -25.22
CA GLN A 19 -20.57 -19.81 -24.32
C GLN A 19 -19.17 -19.84 -23.69
N LYS A 20 -18.21 -19.05 -24.21
CA LYS A 20 -16.83 -18.90 -23.69
C LYS A 20 -16.66 -17.70 -22.76
N CYS A 21 -17.74 -17.00 -22.41
CA CYS A 21 -17.67 -15.88 -21.49
C CYS A 21 -17.31 -16.33 -20.07
N TYR A 22 -16.24 -15.79 -19.49
CA TYR A 22 -15.79 -16.09 -18.12
C TYR A 22 -16.49 -15.25 -17.05
N GLN A 23 -17.23 -14.21 -17.45
CA GLN A 23 -17.91 -13.32 -16.51
C GLN A 23 -19.21 -13.96 -15.99
N THR A 24 -19.23 -14.27 -14.69
CA THR A 24 -20.34 -14.95 -14.00
C THR A 24 -21.19 -14.02 -13.13
N ASN A 25 -20.85 -12.72 -13.04
CA ASN A 25 -21.57 -11.81 -12.15
C ASN A 25 -23.04 -11.59 -12.62
N PRO A 26 -23.97 -11.29 -11.69
CA PRO A 26 -25.39 -11.11 -12.02
C PRO A 26 -25.67 -9.96 -12.99
N LEU A 27 -24.94 -8.84 -12.86
CA LEU A 27 -25.13 -7.64 -13.70
C LEU A 27 -24.80 -7.89 -15.18
N HIS A 28 -23.78 -8.68 -15.46
CA HIS A 28 -23.41 -9.10 -16.81
C HIS A 28 -24.51 -9.94 -17.46
N HIS A 29 -25.17 -10.81 -16.69
CA HIS A 29 -26.27 -11.65 -17.18
C HIS A 29 -27.60 -10.90 -17.30
N GLN A 30 -27.73 -9.76 -16.61
CA GLN A 30 -28.81 -8.79 -16.82
C GLN A 30 -28.64 -7.99 -18.12
N LYS A 31 -27.40 -7.69 -18.53
CA LYS A 31 -27.13 -6.89 -19.74
C LYS A 31 -26.90 -7.73 -21.01
N TYR A 32 -26.32 -8.92 -20.87
CA TYR A 32 -25.90 -9.77 -22.00
C TYR A 32 -26.51 -11.18 -21.97
N LYS A 33 -27.02 -11.63 -23.13
CA LYS A 33 -27.51 -13.00 -23.34
C LYS A 33 -26.36 -13.95 -23.68
N HIS A 34 -26.37 -15.12 -23.05
CA HIS A 34 -25.51 -16.25 -23.40
C HIS A 34 -26.40 -17.40 -23.90
N PRO A 35 -26.17 -17.95 -25.11
CA PRO A 35 -26.90 -19.12 -25.59
C PRO A 35 -26.66 -20.32 -24.65
N PRO A 36 -27.69 -21.11 -24.31
CA PRO A 36 -27.51 -22.28 -23.45
C PRO A 36 -26.51 -23.26 -24.06
N LYS A 37 -25.65 -23.85 -23.21
CA LYS A 37 -24.77 -24.95 -23.61
C LYS A 37 -25.66 -26.12 -24.04
N ARG A 38 -25.44 -26.69 -25.23
CA ARG A 38 -26.07 -27.95 -25.64
C ARG A 38 -25.67 -29.01 -24.61
N LYS A 39 -26.64 -29.51 -23.83
CA LYS A 39 -26.45 -30.64 -22.92
C LYS A 39 -26.37 -31.90 -23.77
N ILE A 40 -25.23 -32.58 -23.75
CA ILE A 40 -25.20 -34.01 -24.07
C ILE A 40 -25.76 -34.69 -22.83
N GLU A 41 -26.90 -35.36 -22.97
CA GLU A 41 -27.58 -36.04 -21.87
C GLU A 41 -26.77 -37.27 -21.43
N ALA A 42 -26.29 -37.25 -20.19
CA ALA A 42 -25.95 -38.46 -19.45
C ALA A 42 -26.79 -38.45 -18.15
N LYS A 43 -27.59 -39.50 -17.98
CA LYS A 43 -28.57 -39.68 -16.91
C LYS A 43 -27.91 -40.11 -15.59
N VAL A 44 -28.68 -39.87 -14.53
CA VAL A 44 -28.63 -40.43 -13.16
C VAL A 44 -27.57 -39.76 -12.27
N GLY A 45 -27.84 -39.17 -11.11
CA GLY A 45 -29.01 -39.12 -10.23
C GLY A 45 -28.47 -39.08 -8.79
N VAL A 46 -29.01 -38.22 -7.91
CA VAL A 46 -29.16 -38.37 -6.44
C VAL A 46 -29.03 -37.03 -5.69
N ALA A 47 -30.18 -36.65 -5.12
CA ALA A 47 -30.49 -35.97 -3.85
C ALA A 47 -29.73 -34.71 -3.38
N SER A 48 -30.48 -33.61 -3.33
CA SER A 48 -30.22 -32.39 -2.56
C SER A 48 -30.54 -32.57 -1.05
N LYS A 49 -29.75 -31.96 -0.16
CA LYS A 49 -30.15 -31.63 1.21
C LYS A 49 -29.92 -30.14 1.50
N LYS A 50 -31.02 -29.43 1.78
CA LYS A 50 -31.09 -28.09 2.39
C LYS A 50 -30.94 -28.18 3.91
N LYS A 51 -30.28 -27.19 4.54
CA LYS A 51 -30.59 -26.60 5.87
C LYS A 51 -29.76 -25.31 5.99
N LYS A 52 -30.38 -24.12 6.01
CA LYS A 52 -31.15 -23.40 7.05
C LYS A 52 -30.25 -22.33 7.72
N THR A 53 -30.66 -21.09 7.46
CA THR A 53 -30.25 -19.81 8.04
C THR A 53 -30.63 -19.68 9.51
N VAL A 54 -29.79 -19.01 10.30
CA VAL A 54 -30.17 -18.34 11.56
C VAL A 54 -29.36 -17.04 11.68
N ALA A 55 -30.03 -15.94 11.98
CA ALA A 55 -29.47 -14.62 12.34
C ALA A 55 -29.90 -14.28 13.81
N PRO A 56 -29.54 -13.12 14.39
CA PRO A 56 -28.54 -13.00 15.46
C PRO A 56 -29.12 -12.50 16.81
N PRO A 57 -28.31 -12.43 17.86
CA PRO A 57 -28.35 -11.28 18.78
C PRO A 57 -26.91 -10.79 19.05
N GLY A 58 -26.59 -9.54 19.38
CA GLY A 58 -27.30 -8.51 20.15
C GLY A 58 -26.24 -7.87 21.07
N ASN A 59 -26.11 -6.55 21.00
CA ASN A 59 -25.14 -5.70 21.70
C ASN A 59 -25.03 -6.00 23.20
N ASN A 60 -23.81 -6.10 23.74
CA ASN A 60 -23.55 -5.62 25.10
C ASN A 60 -22.07 -5.30 25.33
N GLU A 61 -21.81 -4.04 25.68
CA GLU A 61 -20.53 -3.49 26.12
C GLU A 61 -20.06 -4.20 27.40
N ARG A 62 -18.84 -4.74 27.39
CA ARG A 62 -18.09 -5.04 28.61
C ARG A 62 -16.63 -4.69 28.42
N ASN A 63 -16.20 -3.67 29.17
CA ASN A 63 -14.80 -3.35 29.42
C ASN A 63 -14.07 -4.58 29.95
N VAL A 64 -13.03 -5.02 29.26
CA VAL A 64 -12.06 -6.02 29.75
C VAL A 64 -10.68 -5.37 29.67
N PRO A 65 -9.91 -5.31 30.77
CA PRO A 65 -8.56 -4.74 30.74
C PRO A 65 -7.65 -5.65 29.91
N VAL A 66 -7.12 -5.12 28.82
CA VAL A 66 -6.15 -5.82 27.98
C VAL A 66 -4.79 -5.75 28.68
N LEU A 67 -4.44 -6.84 29.36
CA LEU A 67 -3.05 -7.15 29.66
C LEU A 67 -2.38 -7.51 28.33
N VAL A 68 -1.52 -6.62 27.83
CA VAL A 68 -0.65 -6.88 26.68
C VAL A 68 0.48 -7.79 27.15
N GLU A 69 0.26 -9.10 27.05
CA GLU A 69 1.35 -10.07 27.03
C GLU A 69 1.89 -10.15 25.60
N ASP A 70 3.22 -10.03 25.49
CA ASP A 70 4.03 -10.01 24.27
C ASP A 70 4.07 -11.41 23.63
N GLU A 71 2.96 -11.86 23.08
CA GLU A 71 2.92 -13.02 22.21
C GLU A 71 3.17 -12.56 20.77
N CYS A 72 4.45 -12.50 20.39
CA CYS A 72 4.83 -12.58 18.98
C CYS A 72 4.25 -13.87 18.39
N LYS A 73 3.06 -13.78 17.78
CA LYS A 73 2.50 -14.85 16.95
C LYS A 73 3.57 -15.25 15.96
N VAL A 74 4.03 -16.50 16.05
CA VAL A 74 5.00 -17.07 15.10
C VAL A 74 4.40 -16.91 13.71
N LEU A 75 4.98 -16.00 12.92
CA LEU A 75 4.56 -15.77 11.55
C LEU A 75 4.71 -17.11 10.81
N SER A 76 3.64 -17.58 10.18
CA SER A 76 3.62 -18.85 9.46
C SER A 76 4.42 -18.70 8.18
N VAL A 77 5.72 -18.96 8.27
CA VAL A 77 6.58 -19.02 7.09
C VAL A 77 6.39 -20.38 6.42
N PRO A 78 6.28 -20.47 5.07
CA PRO A 78 6.22 -21.76 4.40
C PRO A 78 7.33 -22.69 4.88
N GLU A 79 6.97 -23.92 5.22
CA GLU A 79 7.90 -24.90 5.79
C GLU A 79 9.06 -25.21 4.82
N GLU A 80 8.82 -25.09 3.52
CA GLU A 80 9.76 -25.36 2.44
C GLU A 80 10.62 -24.16 2.02
N GLU A 81 10.45 -22.98 2.63
CA GLU A 81 11.25 -21.80 2.25
C GLU A 81 12.69 -21.90 2.76
N GLU A 82 13.63 -22.02 1.81
CA GLU A 82 15.06 -21.98 2.08
C GLU A 82 15.54 -20.58 2.51
N ASP A 83 16.59 -20.55 3.32
CA ASP A 83 17.25 -19.30 3.68
C ASP A 83 17.93 -18.67 2.45
N LEU A 84 17.85 -17.34 2.34
CA LEU A 84 18.62 -16.58 1.36
C LEU A 84 20.11 -16.89 1.49
N PRO A 85 20.91 -16.76 0.40
CA PRO A 85 22.36 -16.90 0.45
C PRO A 85 23.02 -15.80 1.31
N PRO A 86 24.32 -15.93 1.66
CA PRO A 86 25.02 -14.95 2.50
C PRO A 86 24.72 -13.51 2.11
N THR A 87 24.50 -12.66 3.12
CA THR A 87 24.29 -11.23 2.88
C THR A 87 25.52 -10.65 2.19
N PRO A 88 25.38 -10.03 1.02
CA PRO A 88 26.47 -9.34 0.35
C PRO A 88 27.10 -8.27 1.24
N GLU A 89 28.41 -8.03 1.06
CA GLU A 89 29.11 -6.93 1.74
C GLU A 89 28.65 -5.56 1.23
N ASN A 90 28.31 -5.48 -0.06
CA ASN A 90 27.75 -4.27 -0.65
C ASN A 90 26.32 -4.03 -0.14
N GLU A 91 26.10 -2.87 0.47
CA GLU A 91 24.82 -2.51 1.08
C GLU A 91 23.66 -2.49 0.09
N ASN A 92 23.89 -2.04 -1.15
CA ASN A 92 22.87 -2.01 -2.20
C ASN A 92 22.46 -3.43 -2.60
N GLU A 93 23.43 -4.31 -2.86
CA GLU A 93 23.16 -5.72 -3.17
C GLU A 93 22.47 -6.44 -2.00
N ALA A 94 22.85 -6.11 -0.77
CA ALA A 94 22.22 -6.66 0.43
C ALA A 94 20.75 -6.25 0.58
N ILE A 95 20.41 -5.00 0.27
CA ILE A 95 19.03 -4.52 0.23
C ILE A 95 18.28 -5.21 -0.91
N LYS A 96 18.84 -5.23 -2.12
CA LYS A 96 18.21 -5.86 -3.29
C LYS A 96 17.92 -7.33 -3.08
N GLN A 97 18.82 -8.07 -2.45
CA GLN A 97 18.63 -9.50 -2.14
C GLN A 97 17.42 -9.74 -1.21
N LYS A 98 17.17 -8.83 -0.25
CA LYS A 98 16.15 -9.02 0.80
C LYS A 98 14.82 -8.38 0.47
N PHE A 99 14.84 -7.27 -0.25
CA PHE A 99 13.65 -6.48 -0.56
C PHE A 99 13.27 -6.53 -2.05
N LEU A 100 14.07 -7.20 -2.88
CA LEU A 100 13.84 -7.44 -4.31
C LEU A 100 13.74 -6.17 -5.17
N VAL A 101 14.23 -5.03 -4.67
CA VAL A 101 14.15 -3.73 -5.34
C VAL A 101 15.47 -2.98 -5.19
N ASP A 102 15.78 -2.15 -6.17
CA ASP A 102 16.81 -1.13 -6.05
C ASP A 102 16.24 0.07 -5.27
N MET A 103 17.02 0.60 -4.32
CA MET A 103 16.66 1.83 -3.61
C MET A 103 17.15 3.06 -4.39
N PRO A 104 16.35 4.14 -4.41
CA PRO A 104 16.72 5.36 -5.13
C PRO A 104 17.87 6.12 -4.43
N GLU A 105 18.48 7.09 -5.13
CA GLU A 105 19.62 7.87 -4.60
C GLU A 105 19.26 8.66 -3.33
N ASP A 106 18.05 9.21 -3.27
CA ASP A 106 17.57 9.96 -2.11
C ASP A 106 17.52 9.10 -0.84
N PHE A 107 17.30 7.79 -0.94
CA PHE A 107 17.37 6.87 0.20
C PHE A 107 18.77 6.84 0.83
N TYR A 108 19.82 6.64 0.02
CA TYR A 108 21.19 6.57 0.50
C TYR A 108 21.72 7.95 0.95
N SER A 109 21.32 9.02 0.26
CA SER A 109 21.65 10.38 0.68
C SER A 109 20.94 10.74 1.99
N PHE A 110 19.70 10.29 2.19
CA PHE A 110 18.98 10.49 3.45
C PHE A 110 19.59 9.73 4.62
N TRP A 111 20.12 8.52 4.40
CA TRP A 111 20.95 7.83 5.39
C TRP A 111 22.18 8.66 5.77
N SER A 112 22.86 9.23 4.78
CA SER A 112 24.05 10.06 4.98
C SER A 112 23.73 11.36 5.72
N PHE A 113 22.58 11.97 5.42
CA PHE A 113 22.04 13.08 6.18
C PHE A 113 21.80 12.69 7.64
N CYS A 114 21.14 11.56 7.89
CA CYS A 114 20.89 11.10 9.26
C CYS A 114 22.19 10.78 10.02
N LYS A 115 23.20 10.20 9.35
CA LYS A 115 24.55 10.02 9.91
C LYS A 115 25.20 11.35 10.31
N SER A 116 24.99 12.41 9.54
CA SER A 116 25.53 13.74 9.87
C SER A 116 24.87 14.35 11.12
N LEU A 117 23.63 13.96 11.44
CA LEU A 117 22.91 14.41 12.63
C LEU A 117 23.21 13.54 13.86
N SER A 118 23.32 12.22 13.66
CA SER A 118 23.60 11.24 14.71
C SER A 118 24.52 10.14 14.15
N PRO A 119 25.86 10.29 14.28
CA PRO A 119 26.81 9.33 13.73
C PRO A 119 26.68 7.92 14.30
N ASP A 120 26.38 7.81 15.60
CA ASP A 120 26.33 6.53 16.32
C ASP A 120 25.01 5.78 16.12
N LYS A 121 23.90 6.50 15.89
CA LYS A 121 22.55 5.95 15.74
C LYS A 121 21.75 6.69 14.66
N PRO A 122 22.13 6.57 13.38
CA PRO A 122 21.49 7.33 12.32
C PRO A 122 20.00 6.99 12.16
N GLU A 123 19.60 5.76 12.49
CA GLU A 123 18.21 5.32 12.46
C GLU A 123 17.30 6.06 13.47
N GLU A 124 17.90 6.57 14.55
CA GLU A 124 17.23 7.38 15.58
C GLU A 124 17.40 8.89 15.37
N ALA A 125 18.04 9.35 14.29
CA ALA A 125 18.41 10.76 14.10
C ALA A 125 17.22 11.74 14.14
N LEU A 126 16.01 11.26 13.83
CA LEU A 126 14.78 12.04 13.78
C LEU A 126 13.82 11.76 14.95
N LYS A 127 14.26 11.05 15.99
CA LYS A 127 13.39 10.68 17.12
C LYS A 127 12.78 11.89 17.84
N ASP A 128 13.51 13.01 17.87
CA ASP A 128 13.09 14.26 18.48
C ASP A 128 11.87 14.89 17.79
N VAL A 129 11.59 14.49 16.55
CA VAL A 129 10.42 14.90 15.76
C VAL A 129 9.44 13.73 15.55
N GLY A 130 9.60 12.67 16.35
CA GLY A 130 8.71 11.51 16.39
C GLY A 130 8.86 10.56 15.20
N LEU A 131 10.01 10.53 14.52
CA LEU A 131 10.26 9.64 13.39
C LEU A 131 11.48 8.73 13.64
N LEU A 132 11.41 7.50 13.14
CA LEU A 132 12.53 6.55 13.12
C LEU A 132 12.66 5.93 11.73
N LEU A 133 13.90 5.73 11.26
CA LEU A 133 14.17 5.06 10.01
C LEU A 133 14.09 3.54 10.22
N VAL A 134 13.41 2.84 9.32
CA VAL A 134 13.10 1.42 9.43
C VAL A 134 13.13 0.73 8.06
N GLY A 135 12.79 -0.56 8.01
CA GLY A 135 12.65 -1.29 6.75
C GLY A 135 14.03 -1.52 6.13
N PRO A 136 14.27 -1.12 4.87
CA PRO A 136 15.58 -1.21 4.24
C PRO A 136 16.71 -0.50 5.00
N PHE A 137 16.42 0.55 5.79
CA PHE A 137 17.43 1.20 6.63
C PHE A 137 17.97 0.26 7.73
N ASP A 138 17.21 -0.77 8.14
CA ASP A 138 17.68 -1.75 9.13
C ASP A 138 18.81 -2.66 8.59
N ILE A 139 19.06 -2.65 7.27
CA ILE A 139 20.26 -3.22 6.67
C ILE A 139 21.46 -2.31 6.94
N LEU A 140 21.30 -1.01 6.71
CA LEU A 140 22.37 -0.01 6.86
C LEU A 140 22.77 0.20 8.32
N SER A 141 21.80 0.15 9.25
CA SER A 141 22.09 0.20 10.70
C SER A 141 22.70 -1.10 11.23
N GLY A 142 22.60 -2.19 10.46
CA GLY A 142 23.04 -3.52 10.88
C GLY A 142 22.07 -4.23 11.82
N ASN A 143 20.88 -3.69 12.07
CA ASN A 143 19.84 -4.30 12.92
C ASN A 143 19.45 -5.71 12.45
N LEU A 144 19.46 -5.94 11.12
CA LEU A 144 19.12 -7.25 10.54
C LEU A 144 20.29 -8.26 10.52
N LYS A 145 21.51 -7.89 10.94
CA LYS A 145 22.65 -8.82 10.99
C LYS A 145 22.44 -9.97 11.98
N LYS A 146 21.58 -9.77 12.99
CA LYS A 146 21.30 -10.74 14.06
C LYS A 146 20.05 -11.58 13.81
N ALA A 147 19.43 -11.48 12.62
CA ALA A 147 18.24 -12.26 12.29
C ALA A 147 18.54 -13.76 12.36
N LYS A 148 17.72 -14.50 13.13
CA LYS A 148 17.89 -15.95 13.35
C LYS A 148 17.67 -16.77 12.08
N THR A 149 16.82 -16.27 11.19
CA THR A 149 16.44 -16.90 9.93
C THR A 149 16.58 -15.88 8.82
N ARG A 150 16.93 -16.31 7.61
CA ARG A 150 17.06 -15.42 6.44
C ARG A 150 16.05 -15.76 5.35
N LYS A 151 14.85 -16.13 5.74
CA LYS A 151 13.73 -16.38 4.83
C LYS A 151 13.31 -15.07 4.14
N LEU A 152 13.18 -15.11 2.82
CA LEU A 152 12.85 -13.96 1.99
C LEU A 152 11.51 -13.35 2.39
N SER A 153 10.49 -14.19 2.62
CA SER A 153 9.15 -13.77 3.03
C SER A 153 9.14 -12.89 4.29
N LEU A 154 10.02 -13.17 5.25
CA LEU A 154 10.16 -12.37 6.48
C LEU A 154 10.70 -10.96 6.21
N TYR A 155 11.61 -10.82 5.24
CA TYR A 155 12.09 -9.49 4.83
C TYR A 155 11.01 -8.71 4.05
N LEU A 156 10.20 -9.39 3.23
CA LEU A 156 9.13 -8.75 2.45
C LEU A 156 7.96 -8.24 3.30
N ILE A 157 7.82 -8.74 4.53
CA ILE A 157 6.84 -8.28 5.53
C ILE A 157 7.46 -7.45 6.65
N HIS A 158 8.78 -7.26 6.65
CA HIS A 158 9.49 -6.45 7.64
C HIS A 158 9.01 -4.99 7.57
N TRP A 159 8.36 -4.51 8.64
CA TRP A 159 7.66 -3.22 8.70
C TRP A 159 6.51 -3.03 7.68
N ARG A 160 5.95 -4.12 7.16
CA ARG A 160 4.73 -4.05 6.34
C ARG A 160 3.51 -3.93 7.25
N TYR A 161 2.85 -2.78 7.21
CA TYR A 161 1.61 -2.55 7.95
C TYR A 161 0.43 -3.24 7.26
N TYR A 162 -0.69 -3.37 7.98
CA TYR A 162 -1.85 -4.15 7.55
C TYR A 162 -2.43 -3.70 6.20
N TYR A 163 -2.46 -2.40 5.93
CA TYR A 163 -3.01 -1.83 4.69
C TYR A 163 -1.96 -1.53 3.63
N ASP A 164 -0.70 -1.89 3.85
CA ASP A 164 0.36 -1.65 2.87
C ASP A 164 0.18 -2.61 1.69
N PRO A 165 -0.11 -2.12 0.48
CA PRO A 165 -0.12 -2.96 -0.71
C PRO A 165 1.32 -3.31 -1.13
N PRO A 166 1.55 -4.32 -1.98
CA PRO A 166 2.89 -4.71 -2.43
C PRO A 166 3.76 -3.56 -2.95
N GLU A 167 3.14 -2.59 -3.60
CA GLU A 167 3.74 -1.38 -4.16
C GLU A 167 4.31 -0.43 -3.10
N PHE A 168 3.81 -0.49 -1.86
CA PHE A 168 4.21 0.39 -0.77
C PHE A 168 5.24 -0.30 0.13
N GLN A 169 6.43 0.30 0.23
CA GLN A 169 7.54 -0.18 1.06
C GLN A 169 7.89 0.84 2.13
N THR A 170 7.55 0.52 3.38
CA THR A 170 7.82 1.37 4.54
C THR A 170 9.33 1.59 4.76
N VAL A 171 9.70 2.85 4.97
CA VAL A 171 11.08 3.29 5.26
C VAL A 171 11.18 4.17 6.49
N VAL A 172 10.06 4.75 6.96
CA VAL A 172 10.01 5.57 8.17
C VAL A 172 8.77 5.19 8.97
N LYS A 173 8.91 4.98 10.28
CA LYS A 173 7.78 4.90 11.21
C LYS A 173 7.66 6.18 12.03
N GLY A 174 6.45 6.46 12.51
CA GLY A 174 6.18 7.53 13.47
C GLY A 174 5.32 7.05 14.64
N ASP A 175 4.24 7.79 14.92
CA ASP A 175 3.29 7.54 16.00
C ASP A 175 2.71 6.11 15.95
N ASP A 176 3.07 5.27 16.93
CA ASP A 176 2.62 3.88 17.03
C ASP A 176 1.13 3.75 17.33
N THR A 177 0.50 4.72 17.99
CA THR A 177 -0.94 4.67 18.31
C THR A 177 -1.79 4.78 17.06
N LYS A 178 -1.34 5.60 16.11
CA LYS A 178 -1.96 5.75 14.79
C LYS A 178 -1.39 4.80 13.76
N GLN A 179 -0.33 4.09 14.11
CA GLN A 179 0.50 3.35 13.18
C GLN A 179 0.90 4.22 11.98
N TYR A 180 1.32 5.45 12.26
CA TYR A 180 1.79 6.38 11.25
C TYR A 180 3.11 5.88 10.66
N HIS A 181 3.21 5.87 9.34
CA HIS A 181 4.44 5.49 8.66
C HIS A 181 4.50 6.13 7.26
N MET A 182 5.70 6.18 6.70
CA MET A 182 5.97 6.62 5.33
C MET A 182 6.69 5.52 4.56
N GLY A 183 6.37 5.41 3.27
CA GLY A 183 6.93 4.39 2.39
C GLY A 183 7.07 4.89 0.97
N TYR A 184 8.03 4.30 0.26
CA TYR A 184 8.16 4.44 -1.19
C TYR A 184 7.03 3.67 -1.87
N PHE A 185 6.41 4.30 -2.86
CA PHE A 185 5.41 3.66 -3.72
C PHE A 185 6.01 3.37 -5.09
N ARG A 186 5.97 2.11 -5.55
CA ARG A 186 6.45 1.68 -6.87
C ARG A 186 5.29 1.12 -7.69
N ASP A 187 5.04 1.71 -8.84
CA ASP A 187 4.09 1.13 -9.82
C ASP A 187 4.64 -0.17 -10.44
N ASP A 188 5.97 -0.27 -10.59
CA ASP A 188 6.70 -1.45 -11.07
C ASP A 188 7.93 -1.69 -10.17
N PRO A 189 8.17 -2.91 -9.66
CA PRO A 189 9.33 -3.22 -8.81
C PRO A 189 10.69 -3.02 -9.51
N GLN A 190 10.73 -2.99 -10.84
CA GLN A 190 11.94 -2.72 -11.63
C GLN A 190 12.18 -1.23 -11.89
N GLU A 191 11.21 -0.37 -11.57
CA GLU A 191 11.33 1.08 -11.70
C GLU A 191 11.61 1.73 -10.32
N PRO A 192 12.24 2.92 -10.31
CA PRO A 192 12.35 3.72 -9.10
C PRO A 192 10.96 4.06 -8.52
N PRO A 193 10.86 4.32 -7.20
CA PRO A 193 9.61 4.81 -6.60
C PRO A 193 9.07 6.06 -7.32
N CYS A 194 7.76 6.09 -7.55
CA CYS A 194 7.12 7.24 -8.18
C CYS A 194 6.84 8.39 -7.20
N PHE A 195 6.80 8.09 -5.90
CA PHE A 195 6.72 9.05 -4.80
C PHE A 195 6.93 8.36 -3.45
N VAL A 196 7.11 9.17 -2.40
CA VAL A 196 6.92 8.76 -1.01
C VAL A 196 5.52 9.16 -0.55
N ALA A 197 4.84 8.25 0.13
CA ALA A 197 3.50 8.46 0.68
C ALA A 197 3.46 8.08 2.15
N ARG A 198 2.39 8.49 2.84
CA ARG A 198 2.09 8.08 4.22
C ARG A 198 0.79 7.30 4.32
N ASN A 199 0.67 6.51 5.38
CA ASN A 199 -0.59 5.97 5.87
C ASN A 199 -0.61 6.00 7.41
N CYS A 200 -1.81 5.93 7.99
CA CYS A 200 -2.03 5.69 9.41
C CYS A 200 -2.83 4.39 9.54
N ALA A 201 -2.17 3.26 9.68
CA ALA A 201 -2.82 1.95 9.52
C ALA A 201 -3.87 1.63 10.59
N ALA A 202 -3.83 2.30 11.74
CA ALA A 202 -4.86 2.18 12.77
C ALA A 202 -6.14 2.98 12.44
N ILE A 203 -6.12 3.82 11.40
CA ILE A 203 -7.24 4.70 11.02
C ILE A 203 -7.97 4.14 9.79
N ASP A 204 -7.27 4.04 8.65
CA ASP A 204 -7.85 3.60 7.39
C ASP A 204 -6.78 3.09 6.41
N CYS A 205 -7.22 2.66 5.22
CA CYS A 205 -6.33 2.22 4.13
C CYS A 205 -5.84 3.36 3.23
N THR A 206 -6.09 4.64 3.57
CA THR A 206 -5.79 5.77 2.70
C THR A 206 -4.28 6.00 2.65
N ILE A 207 -3.70 5.86 1.47
CA ILE A 207 -2.30 6.19 1.17
C ILE A 207 -2.26 7.58 0.58
N THR A 208 -1.61 8.51 1.28
CA THR A 208 -1.52 9.92 0.87
C THR A 208 -0.12 10.22 0.33
N PRO A 209 0.05 10.48 -0.99
CA PRO A 209 1.31 10.95 -1.56
C PRO A 209 1.79 12.22 -0.86
N MET A 210 3.09 12.30 -0.56
CA MET A 210 3.69 13.41 0.17
C MET A 210 4.69 14.21 -0.65
N ALA A 211 5.56 13.55 -1.41
CA ALA A 211 6.56 14.17 -2.27
C ALA A 211 7.19 13.11 -3.19
N GLU A 212 8.00 13.54 -4.16
CA GLU A 212 8.72 12.64 -5.06
C GLU A 212 9.81 11.82 -4.35
N ASN A 213 10.43 12.39 -3.31
CA ASN A 213 11.55 11.79 -2.57
C ASN A 213 11.35 11.91 -1.05
N ILE A 214 12.18 11.21 -0.29
CA ILE A 214 12.09 11.15 1.19
C ILE A 214 12.36 12.50 1.86
N PHE A 215 13.25 13.34 1.31
CA PHE A 215 13.51 14.68 1.85
C PHE A 215 12.25 15.55 1.78
N GLY A 216 11.58 15.57 0.62
CA GLY A 216 10.31 16.27 0.45
C GLY A 216 9.21 15.76 1.39
N ALA A 217 9.11 14.45 1.57
CA ALA A 217 8.09 13.84 2.43
C ALA A 217 8.30 14.18 3.91
N VAL A 218 9.54 14.08 4.39
CA VAL A 218 9.87 14.45 5.77
C VAL A 218 9.75 15.96 5.97
N ASN A 219 10.12 16.80 4.98
CA ASN A 219 9.87 18.24 5.05
C ASN A 219 8.38 18.57 5.18
N ALA A 220 7.52 17.93 4.37
CA ALA A 220 6.08 18.11 4.41
C ALA A 220 5.48 17.68 5.76
N TYR A 221 5.98 16.60 6.36
CA TYR A 221 5.62 16.18 7.72
C TYR A 221 6.00 17.23 8.77
N LEU A 222 7.24 17.74 8.72
CA LEU A 222 7.73 18.76 9.64
C LEU A 222 6.91 20.05 9.53
N ASP A 223 6.55 20.47 8.31
CA ASP A 223 5.68 21.63 8.09
C ASP A 223 4.28 21.42 8.68
N ALA A 224 3.68 20.24 8.48
CA ALA A 224 2.36 19.91 9.05
C ALA A 224 2.36 19.87 10.59
N MET A 225 3.49 19.53 11.22
CA MET A 225 3.61 19.50 12.68
C MET A 225 3.68 20.89 13.32
N LYS A 226 4.24 21.91 12.64
CA LYS A 226 4.44 23.25 13.22
C LYS A 226 3.17 23.90 13.78
N GLY A 227 2.00 23.57 13.22
CA GLY A 227 0.70 24.06 13.68
C GLY A 227 0.16 23.37 14.93
N LYS A 228 0.81 22.29 15.39
CA LYS A 228 0.34 21.40 16.47
C LYS A 228 1.33 21.26 17.63
N CYS A 229 2.57 21.71 17.45
CA CYS A 229 3.64 21.60 18.44
C CYS A 229 3.59 22.70 19.50
N ASP A 230 4.03 22.36 20.71
CA ASP A 230 4.41 23.34 21.74
C ASP A 230 5.70 24.11 21.34
N PRO A 231 6.05 25.21 22.02
CA PRO A 231 7.24 26.00 21.68
C PRO A 231 8.57 25.23 21.69
N PHE A 232 8.76 24.27 22.60
CA PHE A 232 9.99 23.48 22.66
C PHE A 232 10.09 22.50 21.50
N GLN A 233 8.99 21.82 21.18
CA GLN A 233 8.91 20.95 20.01
C GLN A 233 9.10 21.72 18.70
N LYS A 234 8.56 22.94 18.62
CA LYS A 234 8.72 23.81 17.45
C LYS A 234 10.19 24.16 17.19
N MET A 235 11.01 24.33 18.24
CA MET A 235 12.46 24.54 18.10
C MET A 235 13.16 23.31 17.52
N LYS A 236 12.84 22.11 18.01
CA LYS A 236 13.38 20.84 17.50
C LYS A 236 13.01 20.62 16.03
N VAL A 237 11.73 20.79 15.71
CA VAL A 237 11.21 20.70 14.33
C VAL A 237 11.94 21.66 13.41
N SER A 238 12.09 22.93 13.82
CA SER A 238 12.75 23.94 12.98
C SER A 238 14.24 23.64 12.77
N LYS A 239 14.94 23.15 13.80
CA LYS A 239 16.35 22.74 13.69
C LYS A 239 16.52 21.63 12.67
N VAL A 240 15.77 20.53 12.81
CA VAL A 240 15.83 19.40 11.88
C VAL A 240 15.48 19.83 10.47
N GLN A 241 14.41 20.62 10.32
CA GLN A 241 13.95 21.05 9.01
C GLN A 241 14.95 21.97 8.29
N ASN A 242 15.62 22.87 9.01
CA ASN A 242 16.64 23.74 8.42
C ASN A 242 17.84 22.93 7.91
N SER A 243 18.32 21.97 8.70
CA SER A 243 19.37 21.04 8.27
C SER A 243 18.95 20.22 7.06
N LEU A 244 17.71 19.70 7.07
CA LEU A 244 17.14 18.94 5.95
C LEU A 244 17.08 19.78 4.68
N LYS A 245 16.59 21.03 4.77
CA LYS A 245 16.50 21.95 3.62
C LYS A 245 17.88 22.30 3.06
N SER A 246 18.87 22.52 3.91
CA SER A 246 20.25 22.75 3.46
C SER A 246 20.78 21.53 2.72
N TRP A 247 20.68 20.34 3.31
CA TRP A 247 21.16 19.10 2.69
C TRP A 247 20.48 18.83 1.35
N ALA A 248 19.15 18.97 1.30
CA ALA A 248 18.39 18.78 0.07
C ALA A 248 18.81 19.77 -1.02
N LYS A 249 19.05 21.04 -0.68
CA LYS A 249 19.56 22.04 -1.62
C LYS A 249 20.96 21.66 -2.13
N ASP A 250 21.87 21.31 -1.23
CA ASP A 250 23.26 21.00 -1.58
C ASP A 250 23.40 19.73 -2.42
N ASN A 251 22.42 18.81 -2.30
CA ASN A 251 22.36 17.54 -3.04
C ASN A 251 21.27 17.51 -4.14
N ASN A 252 20.67 18.66 -4.48
CA ASN A 252 19.67 18.81 -5.55
C ASN A 252 18.37 17.96 -5.40
N PHE A 253 17.90 17.72 -4.18
CA PHE A 253 16.59 17.10 -3.94
C PHE A 253 15.48 18.15 -3.88
N VAL A 254 14.43 17.93 -4.68
CA VAL A 254 13.21 18.75 -4.66
C VAL A 254 12.39 18.49 -3.39
N LEU A 255 11.79 19.53 -2.83
CA LEU A 255 10.97 19.43 -1.61
C LEU A 255 9.47 19.65 -1.85
N ASP A 256 9.06 19.73 -3.11
CA ASP A 256 7.67 20.01 -3.49
C ASP A 256 6.74 18.85 -3.14
N VAL A 257 5.59 19.17 -2.54
CA VAL A 257 4.56 18.19 -2.16
C VAL A 257 3.84 17.57 -3.38
N LEU A 258 3.94 18.25 -4.53
CA LEU A 258 3.36 17.79 -5.80
C LEU A 258 4.27 18.17 -6.96
N SER A 259 5.26 17.32 -7.23
CA SER A 259 6.22 17.54 -8.31
C SER A 259 5.61 17.33 -9.71
N GLU A 260 6.33 17.77 -10.74
CA GLU A 260 5.93 17.52 -12.13
C GLU A 260 5.95 16.02 -12.48
N ALA A 261 6.86 15.23 -11.91
CA ALA A 261 6.88 13.78 -12.09
C ALA A 261 5.62 13.12 -11.51
N MET A 262 5.21 13.52 -10.30
CA MET A 262 3.96 13.05 -9.68
C MET A 262 2.73 13.41 -10.52
N LYS A 263 2.67 14.65 -11.05
CA LYS A 263 1.59 15.07 -11.96
C LYS A 263 1.60 14.27 -13.26
N ALA A 264 2.77 13.99 -13.83
CA ALA A 264 2.92 13.18 -15.03
C ALA A 264 2.45 11.74 -14.81
N ARG A 265 2.79 11.15 -13.66
CA ARG A 265 2.30 9.82 -13.24
C ARG A 265 0.79 9.82 -13.05
N ASN A 266 0.21 10.83 -12.41
CA ASN A 266 -1.24 10.95 -12.21
C ASN A 266 -2.05 10.97 -13.50
N LYS A 267 -1.48 11.45 -14.62
CA LYS A 267 -2.11 11.38 -15.95
C LYS A 267 -2.19 9.96 -16.53
N LYS A 268 -1.36 9.03 -16.02
CA LYS A 268 -1.30 7.62 -16.42
C LYS A 268 -2.15 6.71 -15.53
N VAL A 269 -2.62 7.20 -14.38
CA VAL A 269 -3.45 6.43 -13.44
C VAL A 269 -4.77 6.05 -14.09
N VAL A 270 -5.08 4.75 -14.06
CA VAL A 270 -6.31 4.20 -14.66
C VAL A 270 -7.48 4.11 -13.67
N THR A 271 -7.19 4.01 -12.37
CA THR A 271 -8.16 4.05 -11.26
C THR A 271 -7.46 4.38 -9.96
N LYS A 272 -8.18 4.93 -8.97
CA LYS A 272 -7.61 5.31 -7.67
C LYS A 272 -7.52 4.17 -6.66
N THR A 273 -8.36 3.14 -6.83
CA THR A 273 -8.65 2.09 -5.83
C THR A 273 -9.07 2.68 -4.47
N PHE A 274 -9.36 1.83 -3.48
CA PHE A 274 -9.78 2.30 -2.14
C PHE A 274 -8.66 3.00 -1.37
N HIS A 275 -7.40 2.60 -1.57
CA HIS A 275 -6.27 3.23 -0.91
C HIS A 275 -5.87 4.59 -1.52
N ASN A 276 -6.52 5.03 -2.59
CA ASN A 276 -6.36 6.34 -3.26
C ASN A 276 -5.00 6.64 -3.92
N ALA A 277 -3.98 5.81 -3.72
CA ALA A 277 -2.67 6.00 -4.37
C ALA A 277 -2.71 5.83 -5.90
N GLY A 278 -3.72 5.13 -6.42
CA GLY A 278 -3.92 4.91 -7.85
C GLY A 278 -3.09 3.79 -8.45
N LEU A 279 -3.65 3.17 -9.48
CA LEU A 279 -3.08 2.08 -10.25
C LEU A 279 -2.62 2.59 -11.63
N VAL A 280 -1.42 2.22 -12.05
CA VAL A 280 -0.88 2.49 -13.39
C VAL A 280 -0.64 1.17 -14.09
N VAL A 281 -1.22 0.99 -15.29
CA VAL A 281 -0.98 -0.18 -16.14
C VAL A 281 -0.88 0.27 -17.60
N PRO A 282 -0.18 -0.49 -18.47
CA PRO A 282 -0.22 -0.25 -19.91
C PRO A 282 -1.67 -0.27 -20.42
N TRP A 283 -2.15 0.87 -20.92
CA TRP A 283 -3.53 1.01 -21.41
C TRP A 283 -3.57 1.73 -22.75
N ASN A 284 -4.05 1.03 -23.78
CA ASN A 284 -4.28 1.61 -25.09
C ASN A 284 -5.71 2.17 -25.17
N LYS A 285 -5.82 3.50 -25.19
CA LYS A 285 -7.12 4.20 -25.24
C LYS A 285 -7.91 3.95 -26.53
N LYS A 286 -7.25 3.63 -27.65
CA LYS A 286 -7.91 3.41 -28.94
C LYS A 286 -8.54 2.02 -29.02
N THR A 287 -7.84 1.02 -28.51
CA THR A 287 -8.29 -0.38 -28.55
C THR A 287 -8.98 -0.83 -27.27
N GLU A 288 -8.96 0.02 -26.23
CA GLU A 288 -9.39 -0.28 -24.87
C GLU A 288 -8.71 -1.53 -24.26
N LEU A 289 -7.52 -1.88 -24.75
CA LEU A 289 -6.73 -3.00 -24.24
C LEU A 289 -5.86 -2.57 -23.07
N GLY A 290 -5.91 -3.33 -21.97
CA GLY A 290 -5.07 -3.17 -20.78
C GLY A 290 -5.83 -2.92 -19.48
N TYR A 291 -6.87 -2.10 -19.50
CA TYR A 291 -7.68 -1.78 -18.32
C TYR A 291 -9.17 -1.74 -18.66
N ARG A 292 -10.01 -2.22 -17.73
CA ARG A 292 -11.47 -2.10 -17.79
C ARG A 292 -11.99 -1.74 -16.41
N LYS A 293 -12.86 -0.71 -16.36
CA LYS A 293 -13.53 -0.30 -15.13
C LYS A 293 -14.43 -1.40 -14.59
N LEU A 294 -14.58 -1.42 -13.27
CA LEU A 294 -15.63 -2.20 -12.61
C LEU A 294 -17.01 -1.69 -13.07
N ILE A 295 -17.99 -2.59 -13.02
CA ILE A 295 -19.38 -2.26 -13.37
C ILE A 295 -20.01 -1.40 -12.27
N GLU A 296 -19.65 -1.67 -11.03
CA GLU A 296 -20.10 -0.94 -9.84
C GLU A 296 -19.13 0.20 -9.52
N THR A 297 -19.67 1.26 -8.94
CA THR A 297 -18.88 2.35 -8.37
C THR A 297 -18.33 1.98 -7.00
N ASP A 298 -17.24 2.62 -6.56
CA ASP A 298 -16.63 2.38 -5.25
C ASP A 298 -17.64 2.51 -4.09
N GLY A 299 -18.57 3.47 -4.19
CA GLY A 299 -19.61 3.68 -3.17
C GLY A 299 -20.74 2.65 -3.18
N GLU A 300 -20.96 1.95 -4.29
CA GLU A 300 -21.88 0.81 -4.36
C GLU A 300 -21.18 -0.44 -3.83
N PHE A 301 -19.91 -0.63 -4.18
CA PHE A 301 -19.10 -1.76 -3.71
C PHE A 301 -18.99 -1.78 -2.19
N TRP A 302 -18.80 -0.62 -1.56
CA TRP A 302 -18.76 -0.46 -0.10
C TRP A 302 -20.05 -0.87 0.62
N LYS A 303 -21.19 -0.92 -0.07
CA LYS A 303 -22.50 -1.27 0.51
C LYS A 303 -22.85 -2.75 0.32
N SER A 304 -22.11 -3.46 -0.50
CA SER A 304 -22.38 -4.86 -0.88
C SER A 304 -21.71 -5.88 0.05
N ASP A 305 -20.74 -5.44 0.87
CA ASP A 305 -20.10 -6.19 1.97
C ASP A 305 -20.73 -5.81 3.33
#